data_AF-A0A101H1I9-F1
#
_entry.id   AF-A0A101H1I9-F1
#
_cell.length_a   1.000
_cell.length_b   1.000
_cell.length_c   1.000
_cell.angle_alpha   90.00
_cell.angle_beta   90.00
_cell.angle_gamma   90.00
#
_symmetry.space_group_name_H-M   'P 1'
#
loop_
_entity.id
_entity.type
_entity.pdbx_description
1 polymer ?
#
loop_
_entity_poly.entity_id
_entity_poly.type
_entity_poly.pdbx_seq_one_letter_code
_entity_poly.pdbx_strand_id
1 'polypeptide(L)'
;SLRTAIEKARAANMPKDTMEKAIKKGAGELEGQSFSEALYEGYAPGGVALLIRCLTDNKNRTAQEIRHTLSKYGGSMAESGAVSWMFERKGIITVAKEQISDLEEFQLLAIEAGAEDIKDEADPIEIVTSPDSVSDVKAALEENGYSLSYDMSYIPSNTLKVEGSDAGKLFKLLDILEDNDDVQEIYENSDIDEAEMEALAEQMD
;
A
#
# COMPACT_ATOMS: atom_id res chain seq x y z
N SER A 1 2.45 2.12 11.68
CA SER A 1 3.37 2.38 12.82
C SER A 1 3.62 1.07 13.58
N LEU A 2 4.56 1.02 14.55
CA LEU A 2 4.80 -0.20 15.35
C LEU A 2 3.51 -0.75 15.99
N ARG A 3 2.60 0.15 16.38
CA ARG A 3 1.26 -0.20 16.88
C ARG A 3 0.41 -0.91 15.82
N THR A 4 0.38 -0.39 14.58
CA THR A 4 -0.28 -1.04 13.43
C THR A 4 0.29 -2.43 13.15
N ALA A 5 1.62 -2.57 13.17
CA ALA A 5 2.28 -3.85 12.93
C ALA A 5 1.94 -4.88 14.03
N ILE A 6 1.82 -4.45 15.29
CA ILE A 6 1.39 -5.29 16.41
C ILE A 6 -0.08 -5.68 16.27
N GLU A 7 -0.96 -4.75 15.86
CA GLU A 7 -2.39 -5.01 15.66
C GLU A 7 -2.60 -6.02 14.50
N LYS A 8 -1.89 -5.86 13.38
CA LYS A 8 -1.88 -6.84 12.27
C LYS A 8 -1.34 -8.21 12.70
N ALA A 9 -0.24 -8.25 13.44
CA ALA A 9 0.34 -9.51 13.92
C ALA A 9 -0.61 -10.26 14.88
N ARG A 10 -1.39 -9.53 15.69
CA ARG A 10 -2.46 -10.12 16.50
C ARG A 10 -3.62 -10.64 15.65
N ALA A 11 -4.05 -9.88 14.64
CA ALA A 11 -5.10 -10.32 13.70
C ALA A 11 -4.69 -11.58 12.92
N ALA A 12 -3.39 -11.73 12.60
CA ALA A 12 -2.82 -12.91 11.95
C ALA A 12 -2.50 -14.07 12.92
N ASN A 13 -2.96 -14.03 14.18
CA ASN A 13 -2.72 -15.07 15.19
C ASN A 13 -1.23 -15.36 15.48
N MET A 14 -0.35 -14.38 15.30
CA MET A 14 1.08 -14.54 15.60
C MET A 14 1.28 -14.71 17.12
N PRO A 15 2.03 -15.72 17.58
CA PRO A 15 2.30 -15.90 19.00
C PRO A 15 3.03 -14.70 19.61
N LYS A 16 2.66 -14.31 20.83
CA LYS A 16 3.21 -13.13 21.53
C LYS A 16 4.73 -13.12 21.61
N ASP A 17 5.34 -14.27 21.91
CA ASP A 17 6.80 -14.40 21.99
C ASP A 17 7.50 -14.20 20.63
N THR A 18 6.80 -14.48 19.52
CA THR A 18 7.29 -14.25 18.16
C THR A 18 7.22 -12.77 17.81
N MET A 19 6.11 -12.09 18.16
CA MET A 19 5.99 -10.64 18.03
C MET A 19 7.06 -9.91 18.83
N GLU A 20 7.27 -10.26 20.10
CA GLU A 20 8.28 -9.64 20.95
C GLU A 20 9.70 -9.84 20.41
N LYS A 21 10.01 -11.02 19.85
CA LYS A 21 11.29 -11.26 19.17
C LYS A 21 11.45 -10.42 17.90
N ALA A 22 10.40 -10.30 17.07
CA ALA A 22 10.42 -9.50 15.86
C ALA A 22 10.62 -8.01 16.19
N ILE A 23 9.96 -7.49 17.23
CA ILE A 23 10.14 -6.13 17.73
C ILE A 23 11.58 -5.89 18.20
N LYS A 24 12.14 -6.79 19.01
CA LYS A 24 13.53 -6.69 19.49
C LYS A 24 14.55 -6.78 18.35
N LYS A 25 14.28 -7.59 17.32
CA LYS A 25 15.12 -7.66 16.11
C LYS A 25 15.05 -6.35 15.31
N GLY A 26 13.87 -5.77 15.12
CA GLY A 26 13.70 -4.47 14.46
C GLY A 26 14.31 -3.30 15.24
N ALA A 27 14.34 -3.38 16.58
CA ALA A 27 14.96 -2.38 17.45
C ALA A 27 16.50 -2.48 17.52
N GLY A 28 17.11 -3.51 16.90
CA GLY A 28 18.56 -3.73 16.94
C GLY A 28 19.08 -4.23 18.29
N GLU A 29 18.20 -4.68 19.18
CA GLU A 29 18.56 -5.19 20.52
C GLU A 29 19.04 -6.65 20.51
N LEU A 30 19.00 -7.31 19.35
CA LEU A 30 19.49 -8.67 19.13
C LEU A 30 20.59 -8.65 18.06
N GLU A 31 21.72 -9.33 18.32
CA GLU A 31 22.73 -9.57 17.28
C GLU A 31 22.13 -10.40 16.13
N GLY A 32 22.05 -9.81 14.93
CA GLY A 32 21.46 -10.42 13.74
C GLY A 32 21.40 -9.45 12.55
N GLN A 33 20.83 -9.88 11.42
CA GLN A 33 20.57 -9.02 10.26
C GLN A 33 19.70 -7.82 10.66
N SER A 34 20.25 -6.61 10.54
CA SER A 34 19.52 -5.36 10.66
C SER A 34 18.78 -5.09 9.35
N PHE A 35 17.45 -5.11 9.39
CA PHE A 35 16.64 -4.69 8.26
C PHE A 35 16.45 -3.17 8.30
N SER A 36 16.42 -2.56 7.13
CA SER A 36 16.28 -1.12 6.96
C SER A 36 15.24 -0.83 5.89
N GLU A 37 14.40 0.16 6.15
CA GLU A 37 13.47 0.65 5.15
C GLU A 37 14.22 1.42 4.05
N ALA A 38 13.80 1.18 2.81
CA ALA A 38 14.24 1.90 1.63
C ALA A 38 13.02 2.23 0.77
N LEU A 39 12.99 3.44 0.23
CA LEU A 39 11.96 3.89 -0.69
C LEU A 39 12.64 4.15 -2.03
N TYR A 40 12.26 3.39 -3.06
CA TYR A 40 12.75 3.57 -4.41
C TYR A 40 11.69 4.22 -5.27
N GLU A 41 12.14 5.10 -6.16
CA GLU A 41 11.29 5.86 -7.07
C GLU A 41 11.63 5.47 -8.50
N GLY A 42 10.65 5.49 -9.39
CA GLY A 42 10.87 5.14 -10.79
C GLY A 42 9.68 5.42 -11.68
N TYR A 43 9.86 5.10 -12.96
CA TYR A 43 8.81 5.10 -13.97
C TYR A 43 8.69 3.72 -14.59
N ALA A 44 7.47 3.30 -14.86
CA ALA A 44 7.11 2.07 -15.55
C ALA A 44 6.81 2.34 -17.05
N PRO A 45 6.49 1.30 -17.84
CA PRO A 45 5.88 1.45 -19.16
C PRO A 45 4.68 2.40 -19.14
N GLY A 46 4.45 3.14 -20.22
CA GLY A 46 3.43 4.19 -20.27
C GLY A 46 3.77 5.45 -19.47
N GLY A 47 4.91 5.50 -18.77
CA GLY A 47 5.29 6.66 -17.95
C GLY A 47 4.65 6.68 -16.56
N VAL A 48 4.07 5.56 -16.12
CA VAL A 48 3.48 5.41 -14.79
C VAL A 48 4.53 5.64 -13.73
N ALA A 49 4.22 6.49 -12.76
CA ALA A 49 5.07 6.73 -11.61
C ALA A 49 5.00 5.54 -10.65
N LEU A 50 6.15 5.11 -10.12
CA LEU A 50 6.27 4.03 -9.15
C LEU A 50 6.96 4.51 -7.89
N LEU A 51 6.37 4.20 -6.75
CA LEU A 51 6.96 4.33 -5.43
C LEU A 51 7.01 2.94 -4.78
N ILE A 52 8.21 2.39 -4.60
CA ILE A 52 8.43 1.02 -4.15
C ILE A 52 9.02 1.05 -2.75
N ARG A 53 8.26 0.57 -1.76
CA ARG A 53 8.70 0.46 -0.37
C ARG A 53 9.32 -0.91 -0.14
N CYS A 54 10.56 -0.92 0.33
CA CYS A 54 11.31 -2.13 0.62
C CYS A 54 11.74 -2.20 2.09
N LEU A 55 11.85 -3.42 2.63
CA LEU A 55 12.47 -3.72 3.92
C LEU A 55 13.61 -4.71 3.69
N THR A 56 14.85 -4.25 3.76
CA THR A 56 16.02 -5.02 3.31
C THR A 56 17.19 -4.95 4.28
N ASP A 57 17.96 -6.03 4.35
CA ASP A 57 19.24 -6.10 5.05
C ASP A 57 20.43 -5.59 4.20
N ASN A 58 20.22 -5.31 2.90
CA ASN A 58 21.23 -4.84 1.97
C ASN A 58 20.66 -3.91 0.89
N LYS A 59 20.64 -2.60 1.18
CA LYS A 59 20.13 -1.55 0.26
C LYS A 59 20.79 -1.56 -1.13
N ASN A 60 22.05 -1.95 -1.24
CA ASN A 60 22.75 -1.93 -2.53
C ASN A 60 22.30 -3.10 -3.43
N ARG A 61 22.08 -4.29 -2.85
CA ARG A 61 21.51 -5.44 -3.54
C ARG A 61 20.11 -5.10 -4.05
N THR A 62 19.22 -4.68 -3.15
CA THR A 62 17.83 -4.35 -3.48
C THR A 62 17.76 -3.26 -4.54
N ALA A 63 18.53 -2.18 -4.41
CA ALA A 63 18.56 -1.12 -5.43
C ALA A 63 19.01 -1.62 -6.81
N GLN A 64 19.93 -2.59 -6.88
CA GLN A 64 20.37 -3.17 -8.15
C GLN A 64 19.30 -4.08 -8.75
N GLU A 65 18.65 -4.91 -7.94
CA GLU A 65 17.55 -5.80 -8.36
C GLU A 65 16.37 -4.98 -8.88
N ILE A 66 15.88 -4.00 -8.11
CA ILE A 66 14.78 -3.11 -8.53
C ILE A 66 15.14 -2.40 -9.83
N ARG A 67 16.34 -1.81 -9.95
CA ARG A 67 16.78 -1.14 -11.18
C ARG A 67 16.81 -2.10 -12.37
N HIS A 68 17.31 -3.32 -12.17
CA HIS A 68 17.39 -4.33 -13.22
C HIS A 68 15.99 -4.74 -13.68
N THR A 69 15.09 -5.02 -12.74
CA THR A 69 13.70 -5.38 -13.00
C THR A 69 12.99 -4.27 -13.78
N LEU A 70 13.03 -3.02 -13.30
CA LEU A 70 12.45 -1.87 -14.02
C LEU A 70 12.98 -1.79 -15.45
N SER A 71 14.30 -1.85 -15.63
CA SER A 71 14.94 -1.74 -16.96
C SER A 71 14.54 -2.88 -17.90
N LYS A 72 14.40 -4.10 -17.37
CA LYS A 72 14.04 -5.30 -18.15
C LYS A 72 12.63 -5.21 -18.72
N TYR A 73 11.69 -4.59 -17.99
CA TYR A 73 10.28 -4.49 -18.40
C TYR A 73 9.91 -3.12 -18.99
N GLY A 74 10.90 -2.26 -19.30
CA GLY A 74 10.66 -1.01 -20.03
C GLY A 74 10.37 0.20 -19.13
N GLY A 75 10.69 0.11 -17.84
CA GLY A 75 10.75 1.22 -16.90
C GLY A 75 12.18 1.73 -16.64
N SER A 76 12.30 2.63 -15.68
CA SER A 76 13.58 3.15 -15.20
C SER A 76 13.51 3.55 -13.73
N MET A 77 14.61 3.36 -13.00
CA MET A 77 14.74 3.86 -11.63
C MET A 77 15.08 5.36 -11.67
N ALA A 78 14.42 6.15 -10.82
CA ALA A 78 14.61 7.58 -10.71
C ALA A 78 15.40 7.95 -9.44
N GLU A 79 15.80 9.22 -9.35
CA GLU A 79 16.36 9.79 -8.13
C GLU A 79 15.25 10.01 -7.08
N SER A 80 15.64 10.07 -5.81
CA SER A 80 14.70 10.37 -4.74
C SER A 80 14.11 11.78 -4.92
N GLY A 81 12.79 11.90 -4.80
CA GLY A 81 12.04 13.13 -5.04
C GLY A 81 11.43 13.24 -6.45
N ALA A 82 11.71 12.30 -7.36
CA ALA A 82 11.26 12.39 -8.75
C ALA A 82 9.75 12.22 -8.92
N VAL A 83 9.15 11.30 -8.16
CA VAL A 83 7.71 10.97 -8.25
C VAL A 83 7.00 11.04 -6.91
N SER A 84 7.72 11.04 -5.79
CA SER A 84 7.11 11.08 -4.44
C SER A 84 6.19 12.28 -4.21
N TRP A 85 6.38 13.40 -4.92
CA TRP A 85 5.46 14.55 -4.88
C TRP A 85 4.10 14.27 -5.52
N MET A 86 3.98 13.23 -6.36
CA MET A 86 2.74 12.78 -6.97
C MET A 86 1.93 11.86 -6.04
N PHE A 87 2.48 11.47 -4.88
CA PHE A 87 1.85 10.55 -3.96
C PHE A 87 1.63 11.21 -2.60
N GLU A 88 0.40 11.19 -2.13
CA GLU A 88 0.04 11.67 -0.81
C GLU A 88 -0.10 10.50 0.15
N ARG A 89 0.55 10.61 1.31
CA ARG A 89 0.37 9.62 2.37
C ARG A 89 -1.00 9.84 3.01
N LYS A 90 -1.83 8.81 3.00
CA LYS A 90 -3.20 8.83 3.54
C LYS A 90 -3.41 7.67 4.51
N GLY A 91 -4.35 7.85 5.45
CA GLY A 91 -4.92 6.75 6.21
C GLY A 91 -6.00 6.07 5.39
N ILE A 92 -5.99 4.75 5.33
CA ILE A 92 -7.07 3.94 4.75
C ILE A 92 -7.68 3.14 5.88
N ILE A 93 -8.94 3.39 6.18
CA ILE A 93 -9.72 2.61 7.15
C ILE A 93 -10.72 1.79 6.36
N THR A 94 -10.90 0.51 6.70
CA THR A 94 -11.86 -0.36 6.04
C THR A 94 -12.86 -0.97 7.01
N VAL A 95 -14.14 -0.96 6.62
CA VAL A 95 -15.26 -1.51 7.39
C VAL A 95 -16.11 -2.39 6.49
N ALA A 96 -16.32 -3.65 6.89
CA ALA A 96 -17.15 -4.59 6.14
C ALA A 96 -18.60 -4.09 6.03
N LYS A 97 -19.20 -4.15 4.84
CA LYS A 97 -20.54 -3.61 4.58
C LYS A 97 -21.62 -4.22 5.45
N GLU A 98 -21.48 -5.47 5.87
CA GLU A 98 -22.46 -6.14 6.73
C GLU A 98 -22.60 -5.51 8.11
N GLN A 99 -21.63 -4.72 8.55
CA GLN A 99 -21.70 -3.97 9.82
C GLN A 99 -22.53 -2.68 9.69
N ILE A 100 -22.80 -2.23 8.47
CA ILE A 100 -23.37 -0.92 8.18
C ILE A 100 -24.85 -1.10 7.83
N SER A 101 -25.71 -0.82 8.82
CA SER A 101 -27.16 -0.89 8.63
C SER A 101 -27.75 0.37 7.98
N ASP A 102 -27.10 1.52 8.20
CA ASP A 102 -27.46 2.81 7.61
C ASP A 102 -26.20 3.46 7.03
N LEU A 103 -26.12 3.50 5.71
CA LEU A 103 -24.96 4.00 4.99
C LEU A 103 -24.80 5.52 5.12
N GLU A 104 -25.92 6.26 5.12
CA GLU A 104 -25.88 7.73 5.22
C GLU A 104 -25.37 8.16 6.60
N GLU A 105 -25.86 7.50 7.66
CA GLU A 105 -25.41 7.77 9.04
C GLU A 105 -23.92 7.40 9.23
N PHE A 106 -23.50 6.25 8.69
CA PHE A 106 -22.09 5.84 8.72
C PHE A 106 -21.18 6.84 8.01
N GLN A 107 -21.54 7.27 6.81
CA GLN A 107 -20.76 8.23 6.03
C GLN A 107 -20.68 9.58 6.75
N LEU A 108 -21.80 10.06 7.30
CA LEU A 108 -21.83 11.31 8.07
C LEU A 108 -20.89 11.25 9.27
N LEU A 109 -20.93 10.16 10.05
CA LEU A 109 -20.04 9.95 11.19
C LEU A 109 -18.56 10.00 10.79
N ALA A 110 -18.18 9.32 9.70
CA ALA A 110 -16.80 9.32 9.22
C ALA A 110 -16.34 10.72 8.76
N ILE A 111 -17.21 11.45 8.04
CA ILE A 111 -16.92 12.82 7.57
C ILE A 111 -16.77 13.77 8.76
N GLU A 112 -17.67 13.72 9.75
CA GLU A 112 -17.59 14.55 10.95
C GLU A 112 -16.32 14.29 11.77
N ALA A 113 -15.82 13.06 11.74
CA ALA A 113 -14.56 12.68 12.39
C ALA A 113 -13.30 13.04 11.57
N GLY A 114 -13.46 13.56 10.34
CA GLY A 114 -12.36 14.04 9.51
C GLY A 114 -11.93 13.11 8.37
N ALA A 115 -12.83 12.26 7.86
CA ALA A 115 -12.64 11.58 6.59
C ALA A 115 -12.55 12.58 5.43
N GLU A 116 -11.65 12.32 4.49
CA GLU A 116 -11.47 13.12 3.27
C GLU A 116 -12.28 12.55 2.11
N ASP A 117 -12.41 11.23 2.03
CA ASP A 117 -13.15 10.53 0.98
C ASP A 117 -13.69 9.19 1.51
N ILE A 118 -14.79 8.71 0.93
CA ILE A 118 -15.41 7.41 1.27
C ILE A 118 -15.77 6.69 -0.03
N LYS A 119 -15.20 5.50 -0.22
CA LYS A 119 -15.46 4.62 -1.36
C LYS A 119 -16.34 3.46 -0.91
N ASP A 120 -17.61 3.50 -1.31
CA ASP A 120 -18.64 2.54 -0.94
C ASP A 120 -19.05 1.62 -2.10
N GLU A 121 -18.31 1.62 -3.20
CA GLU A 121 -18.58 0.80 -4.39
C GLU A 121 -18.17 -0.67 -4.16
N ALA A 122 -17.05 -0.90 -3.46
CA ALA A 122 -16.51 -2.22 -3.11
C ALA A 122 -16.89 -2.66 -1.68
N ASP A 123 -16.59 -3.91 -1.33
CA ASP A 123 -16.66 -4.42 0.05
C ASP A 123 -15.28 -4.96 0.44
N PRO A 124 -14.67 -4.50 1.57
CA PRO A 124 -15.16 -3.52 2.55
C PRO A 124 -15.28 -2.08 2.01
N ILE A 125 -16.08 -1.24 2.68
CA ILE A 125 -16.08 0.22 2.44
C ILE A 125 -14.73 0.79 2.87
N GLU A 126 -14.14 1.64 2.03
CA GLU A 126 -12.89 2.34 2.33
C GLU A 126 -13.15 3.79 2.73
N ILE A 127 -12.55 4.22 3.85
CA ILE A 127 -12.53 5.60 4.30
C ILE A 127 -11.10 6.12 4.20
N VAL A 128 -10.91 7.16 3.40
CA VAL A 128 -9.63 7.83 3.20
C VAL A 128 -9.53 9.01 4.14
N THR A 129 -8.39 9.16 4.81
CA THR A 129 -8.15 10.24 5.76
C THR A 129 -6.78 10.88 5.52
N SER A 130 -6.59 12.10 6.03
CA SER A 130 -5.25 12.61 6.25
C SER A 130 -4.50 11.75 7.30
N PRO A 131 -3.16 11.74 7.32
CA PRO A 131 -2.39 11.09 8.38
C PRO A 131 -2.69 11.62 9.77
N ASP A 132 -3.10 12.89 9.87
CA ASP A 132 -3.37 13.55 11.15
C ASP A 132 -4.77 13.19 11.67
N SER A 133 -5.74 12.99 10.77
CA SER A 133 -7.14 12.67 11.10
C SER A 133 -7.41 11.18 11.33
N VAL A 134 -6.50 10.28 10.89
CA VAL A 134 -6.74 8.82 10.91
C VAL A 134 -7.09 8.29 12.31
N SER A 135 -6.49 8.86 13.35
CA SER A 135 -6.72 8.41 14.73
C SER A 135 -8.11 8.81 15.23
N ASP A 136 -8.58 9.99 14.84
CA ASP A 136 -9.87 10.53 15.25
C ASP A 136 -11.01 9.80 14.53
N VAL A 137 -10.87 9.56 13.22
CA VAL A 137 -11.84 8.76 12.44
C VAL A 137 -11.93 7.33 12.97
N LYS A 138 -10.78 6.69 13.24
CA LYS A 138 -10.75 5.35 13.84
C LYS A 138 -11.50 5.32 15.17
N ALA A 139 -11.21 6.26 16.08
CA ALA A 139 -11.84 6.31 17.39
C ALA A 139 -13.36 6.51 17.28
N ALA A 140 -13.81 7.43 16.42
CA ALA A 140 -15.23 7.69 16.22
C ALA A 140 -15.99 6.45 15.71
N LEU A 141 -15.41 5.70 14.77
CA LEU A 141 -16.02 4.48 14.25
C LEU A 141 -16.02 3.35 15.30
N GLU A 142 -14.93 3.15 16.03
CA GLU A 142 -14.85 2.13 17.09
C GLU A 142 -15.83 2.41 18.24
N GLU A 143 -15.98 3.68 18.65
CA GLU A 143 -16.93 4.09 19.69
C GLU A 143 -18.40 3.86 19.30
N ASN A 144 -18.70 3.85 18.01
CA ASN A 144 -20.02 3.53 17.46
C ASN A 144 -20.20 2.05 17.12
N GLY A 145 -19.25 1.19 17.52
CA GLY A 145 -19.38 -0.26 17.45
C GLY A 145 -18.91 -0.90 16.15
N TYR A 146 -18.27 -0.15 15.25
CA TYR A 146 -17.69 -0.70 14.03
C TYR A 146 -16.35 -1.40 14.32
N SER A 147 -16.22 -2.63 13.83
CA SER A 147 -14.92 -3.31 13.73
C SER A 147 -14.26 -2.94 12.41
N LEU A 148 -13.05 -2.38 12.49
CA LEU A 148 -12.34 -1.85 11.34
C LEU A 148 -10.92 -2.42 11.21
N SER A 149 -10.39 -2.36 9.99
CA SER A 149 -8.95 -2.43 9.73
C SER A 149 -8.46 -1.04 9.35
N TYR A 150 -7.16 -0.77 9.55
CA TYR A 150 -6.57 0.46 9.04
C TYR A 150 -5.12 0.26 8.61
N ASP A 151 -4.71 1.05 7.62
CA ASP A 151 -3.31 1.15 7.20
C ASP A 151 -2.95 2.56 6.74
N MET A 152 -1.65 2.82 6.61
CA MET A 152 -1.15 4.03 5.98
C MET A 152 -0.66 3.66 4.59
N SER A 153 -1.23 4.30 3.57
CA SER A 153 -0.93 4.06 2.17
C SER A 153 -0.48 5.35 1.48
N TYR A 154 0.07 5.24 0.27
CA TYR A 154 0.32 6.36 -0.62
C TYR A 154 -0.71 6.32 -1.76
N ILE A 155 -1.50 7.40 -1.88
CA ILE A 155 -2.48 7.55 -2.96
C ILE A 155 -1.92 8.54 -3.98
N PRO A 156 -1.93 8.22 -5.28
CA PRO A 156 -1.51 9.16 -6.31
C PRO A 156 -2.49 10.34 -6.41
N SER A 157 -1.96 11.57 -6.52
CA SER A 157 -2.76 12.79 -6.72
C SER A 157 -3.34 12.88 -8.15
N ASN A 158 -2.82 12.10 -9.09
CA ASN A 158 -3.32 12.01 -10.46
C ASN A 158 -3.05 10.62 -11.05
N THR A 159 -3.97 10.12 -11.86
CA THR A 159 -3.80 8.87 -12.59
C THR A 159 -3.34 9.09 -14.03
N LEU A 160 -2.85 8.04 -14.68
CA LEU A 160 -2.37 8.01 -16.04
C LEU A 160 -2.98 6.80 -16.75
N LYS A 161 -3.77 7.06 -17.80
CA LYS A 161 -4.38 5.98 -18.57
C LYS A 161 -3.33 5.14 -19.30
N VAL A 162 -3.35 3.84 -19.10
CA VAL A 162 -2.44 2.88 -19.75
C VAL A 162 -3.25 1.79 -20.43
N GLU A 163 -2.90 1.48 -21.68
CA GLU A 163 -3.63 0.52 -22.52
C GLU A 163 -2.65 -0.35 -23.35
N GLY A 164 -3.16 -1.47 -23.84
CA GLY A 164 -2.51 -2.32 -24.82
C GLY A 164 -1.18 -2.89 -24.35
N SER A 165 -0.13 -2.73 -25.18
CA SER A 165 1.16 -3.37 -24.89
C SER A 165 1.85 -2.82 -23.65
N ASP A 166 1.56 -1.58 -23.26
CA ASP A 166 2.16 -0.97 -22.07
C ASP A 166 1.45 -1.45 -20.81
N ALA A 167 0.13 -1.64 -20.84
CA ALA A 167 -0.63 -2.25 -19.73
C ALA A 167 -0.12 -3.66 -19.44
N GLY A 168 0.04 -4.49 -20.48
CA GLY A 168 0.54 -5.86 -20.30
C GLY A 168 2.00 -5.94 -19.81
N LYS A 169 2.85 -4.95 -20.13
CA LYS A 169 4.22 -4.89 -19.58
C LYS A 169 4.25 -4.39 -18.15
N LEU A 170 3.41 -3.39 -17.84
CA LEU A 170 3.24 -2.85 -16.49
C LEU A 170 2.75 -3.95 -15.54
N PHE A 171 1.71 -4.68 -15.92
CA PHE A 171 1.16 -5.78 -15.13
C PHE A 171 2.24 -6.82 -14.78
N LYS A 172 3.00 -7.28 -15.79
CA LYS A 172 4.13 -8.22 -15.57
C LYS A 172 5.26 -7.65 -14.73
N LEU A 173 5.50 -6.33 -14.81
CA LEU A 173 6.50 -5.68 -13.99
C LEU A 173 6.07 -5.65 -12.53
N LEU A 174 4.81 -5.32 -12.25
CA LEU A 174 4.25 -5.28 -10.89
C LEU A 174 4.31 -6.66 -10.25
N ASP A 175 3.83 -7.70 -10.94
CA ASP A 175 3.89 -9.11 -10.51
C ASP A 175 5.32 -9.53 -10.09
N ILE A 176 6.31 -9.27 -10.94
CA ILE A 176 7.72 -9.61 -10.65
C ILE A 176 8.31 -8.79 -9.50
N LEU A 177 7.84 -7.55 -9.30
CA LEU A 177 8.27 -6.73 -8.16
C LEU A 177 7.61 -7.19 -6.86
N GLU A 178 6.35 -7.64 -6.90
CA GLU A 178 5.65 -8.20 -5.73
C GLU A 178 6.28 -9.52 -5.27
N ASP A 179 6.80 -10.32 -6.20
CA ASP A 179 7.57 -11.55 -5.91
C ASP A 179 8.97 -11.29 -5.32
N ASN A 180 9.43 -10.04 -5.22
CA ASN A 180 10.73 -9.72 -4.64
C ASN A 180 10.65 -9.70 -3.10
N ASP A 181 11.45 -10.55 -2.45
CA ASP A 181 11.48 -10.70 -0.98
C ASP A 181 11.71 -9.39 -0.19
N ASP A 182 12.42 -8.42 -0.78
CA ASP A 182 12.70 -7.13 -0.12
C ASP A 182 11.56 -6.12 -0.34
N VAL A 183 10.71 -6.29 -1.36
CA VAL A 183 9.57 -5.40 -1.65
C VAL A 183 8.45 -5.67 -0.66
N GLN A 184 7.82 -4.60 -0.18
CA GLN A 184 6.72 -4.69 0.78
C GLN A 184 5.43 -4.14 0.18
N GLU A 185 5.53 -2.99 -0.49
CA GLU A 185 4.40 -2.31 -1.11
C GLU A 185 4.88 -1.59 -2.37
N ILE A 186 4.03 -1.58 -3.39
CA ILE A 186 4.22 -0.82 -4.61
C ILE A 186 3.05 0.13 -4.74
N TYR A 187 3.34 1.40 -4.94
CA TYR A 187 2.34 2.42 -5.24
C TYR A 187 2.59 2.95 -6.63
N GLU A 188 1.50 3.09 -7.37
CA GLU A 188 1.53 3.40 -8.78
C GLU A 188 0.34 4.28 -9.15
N ASN A 189 0.39 4.93 -10.30
CA ASN A 189 -0.63 5.90 -10.71
C ASN A 189 -1.28 5.58 -12.06
N SER A 190 -1.26 4.33 -12.48
CA SER A 190 -1.92 3.85 -13.68
C SER A 190 -3.44 3.81 -13.52
N ASP A 191 -4.10 3.92 -14.65
CA ASP A 191 -5.54 3.74 -14.81
C ASP A 191 -5.71 2.80 -16.02
N ILE A 192 -5.96 1.52 -15.73
CA ILE A 192 -6.17 0.47 -16.72
C ILE A 192 -7.64 0.06 -16.64
N ASP A 193 -8.30 -0.01 -17.79
CA ASP A 193 -9.70 -0.45 -17.86
C ASP A 193 -9.85 -1.84 -17.24
N GLU A 194 -10.87 -2.04 -16.38
CA GLU A 194 -11.07 -3.28 -15.60
C GLU A 194 -11.13 -4.53 -16.49
N ALA A 195 -11.80 -4.43 -17.65
CA ALA A 195 -11.88 -5.52 -18.62
C ALA A 195 -10.51 -5.89 -19.23
N GLU A 196 -9.60 -4.92 -19.35
CA GLU A 196 -8.23 -5.17 -19.82
C GLU A 196 -7.39 -5.79 -18.69
N MET A 197 -7.54 -5.33 -17.44
CA MET A 197 -6.91 -5.95 -16.27
C MET A 197 -7.30 -7.41 -16.10
N GLU A 198 -8.60 -7.73 -16.18
CA GLU A 198 -9.10 -9.11 -16.06
C GLU A 198 -8.54 -10.01 -17.18
N ALA A 199 -8.54 -9.51 -18.42
CA ALA A 199 -7.96 -10.24 -19.56
C ALA A 199 -6.44 -10.45 -19.45
N LEU A 200 -5.71 -9.56 -18.79
CA LEU A 200 -4.28 -9.72 -18.52
C LEU A 200 -4.01 -10.74 -17.43
N ALA A 201 -4.83 -10.76 -16.37
CA ALA A 201 -4.74 -11.73 -15.29
C ALA A 201 -4.97 -13.17 -15.80
N GLU A 202 -6.03 -13.39 -16.60
CA GLU A 202 -6.34 -14.72 -17.16
C GLU A 202 -5.24 -15.28 -18.08
N GLN A 203 -4.41 -14.43 -18.70
CA GLN A 203 -3.33 -14.87 -19.58
C GLN A 203 -2.08 -15.37 -18.83
N MET A 204 -2.02 -15.16 -17.51
CA MET A 204 -0.87 -15.51 -16.68
C MET A 204 -1.10 -16.77 -15.83
N ASP A 205 -2.35 -17.21 -15.66
CA ASP A 205 -2.75 -18.50 -15.07
C ASP A 205 -2.60 -19.69 -16.06
#